data_AF-A0A2N6FY47-F1
#
_entry.id   AF-A0A2N6FY47-F1
#
_cell.length_a   1.000
_cell.length_b   1.000
_cell.length_c   1.000
_cell.angle_alpha   90.00
_cell.angle_beta   90.00
_cell.angle_gamma   90.00
#
_symmetry.space_group_name_H-M   'P 1'
#
loop_
_entity.id
_entity.type
_entity.pdbx_description
1 polymer ?
#
loop_
_entity_poly.entity_id
_entity_poly.type
_entity_poly.pdbx_seq_one_letter_code
_entity_poly.pdbx_strand_id
1 'polypeptide(L)'
;MDENIPRHLQEIGDGKYQYLKWCELPFDYLIKYYEEDEDQLAYLEIKRRKYATIDEQYLDFGEHKGKKWIEVDSSYLNWIAKNIEDKKELVQKAIKYKENKYKTTDIQERLISFGKFKDKKWIELKDSYLKWLMLEYPLDSAKYKMAKEVYEYKKNNLKTYNFDIEIFDEKRGFGQYKNKKWMELEESYLKWIVSEFGSEQIEYVYAKKVLECKIRK
;
A
#
# COMPACT_ATOMS: atom_id res chain seq x y z
N MET A 1 2.74 -51.49 -22.23
CA MET A 1 2.12 -50.16 -22.34
C MET A 1 2.61 -49.40 -21.12
N ASP A 2 3.71 -48.68 -21.27
CA ASP A 2 4.27 -47.87 -20.17
C ASP A 2 3.45 -46.59 -20.08
N GLU A 3 2.68 -46.48 -19.00
CA GLU A 3 1.98 -45.27 -18.65
C GLU A 3 3.03 -44.20 -18.33
N ASN A 4 3.03 -43.16 -19.14
CA ASN A 4 3.89 -42.00 -19.03
C ASN A 4 3.42 -41.19 -17.79
N ILE A 5 3.78 -41.67 -16.58
CA ILE A 5 3.51 -40.97 -15.34
C ILE A 5 4.17 -39.60 -15.46
N PRO A 6 3.42 -38.49 -15.33
CA PRO A 6 4.01 -37.16 -15.38
C PRO A 6 5.19 -37.07 -14.40
N ARG A 7 6.39 -36.69 -14.88
CA ARG A 7 7.65 -36.67 -14.08
C ARG A 7 7.58 -35.89 -12.76
N HIS A 8 6.54 -35.11 -12.52
CA HIS A 8 6.29 -34.42 -11.24
C HIS A 8 5.61 -35.29 -10.17
N LEU A 9 5.33 -36.58 -10.47
CA LEU A 9 4.68 -37.55 -9.57
C LEU A 9 5.57 -38.76 -9.23
N GLN A 10 6.84 -38.77 -9.60
CA GLN A 10 7.77 -39.77 -9.09
C GLN A 10 7.97 -39.52 -7.59
N GLU A 11 7.74 -40.55 -6.77
CA GLU A 11 7.90 -40.51 -5.32
C GLU A 11 9.29 -39.99 -4.96
N ILE A 12 9.37 -38.86 -4.26
CA ILE A 12 10.65 -38.23 -3.91
C ILE A 12 11.07 -38.70 -2.51
N GLY A 13 12.03 -39.62 -2.47
CA GLY A 13 12.78 -40.00 -1.27
C GLY A 13 12.02 -40.79 -0.20
N ASP A 14 12.77 -41.15 0.84
CA ASP A 14 12.31 -42.06 1.90
C ASP A 14 11.41 -41.33 2.92
N GLY A 15 10.16 -41.78 3.07
CA GLY A 15 9.31 -41.42 4.20
C GLY A 15 8.69 -40.01 4.16
N LYS A 16 9.17 -39.08 4.98
CA LYS A 16 8.46 -37.83 5.37
C LYS A 16 8.13 -36.90 4.20
N TYR A 17 8.82 -37.02 3.07
CA TYR A 17 8.74 -36.09 1.94
C TYR A 17 8.12 -36.70 0.67
N GLN A 18 7.69 -37.97 0.70
CA GLN A 18 7.25 -38.71 -0.50
C GLN A 18 6.05 -38.09 -1.23
N TYR A 19 5.28 -37.22 -0.56
CA TYR A 19 4.09 -36.56 -1.11
C TYR A 19 4.28 -35.07 -1.42
N LEU A 20 5.46 -34.51 -1.13
CA LEU A 20 5.73 -33.10 -1.40
C LEU A 20 6.21 -32.91 -2.82
N LYS A 21 5.81 -31.80 -3.44
CA LYS A 21 6.38 -31.37 -4.72
C LYS A 21 7.81 -30.88 -4.51
N TRP A 22 8.64 -30.94 -5.55
CA TRP A 22 10.00 -30.39 -5.56
C TRP A 22 10.08 -28.94 -5.03
N CYS A 23 9.09 -28.11 -5.31
CA CYS A 23 9.02 -26.72 -4.84
C CYS A 23 8.65 -26.57 -3.35
N GLU A 24 8.16 -27.63 -2.71
CA GLU A 24 7.76 -27.67 -1.30
C GLU A 24 8.85 -28.28 -0.41
N LEU A 25 9.83 -28.97 -1.02
CA LEU A 25 10.95 -29.55 -0.29
C LEU A 25 11.82 -28.47 0.38
N PRO A 26 12.31 -28.71 1.61
CA PRO A 26 13.29 -27.85 2.26
C PRO A 26 14.54 -27.68 1.39
N PHE A 27 15.13 -26.48 1.38
CA PHE A 27 16.30 -26.22 0.53
C PHE A 27 17.50 -27.08 0.91
N ASP A 28 17.75 -27.27 2.21
CA ASP A 28 18.82 -28.13 2.70
C ASP A 28 18.61 -29.60 2.32
N TYR A 29 17.35 -30.05 2.23
CA TYR A 29 17.02 -31.39 1.76
C TYR A 29 17.37 -31.53 0.27
N LEU A 30 17.04 -30.53 -0.56
CA LEU A 30 17.40 -30.55 -1.98
C LEU A 30 18.92 -30.60 -2.19
N ILE A 31 19.69 -29.82 -1.42
CA ILE A 31 21.15 -29.83 -1.49
C ILE A 31 21.67 -31.21 -1.13
N LYS A 32 21.25 -31.75 0.02
CA LYS A 32 21.67 -33.06 0.48
C LYS A 32 21.33 -34.16 -0.54
N TYR A 33 20.10 -34.16 -1.06
CA TYR A 33 19.63 -35.13 -2.05
C TYR A 33 20.44 -35.05 -3.35
N TYR A 34 20.78 -33.85 -3.81
CA TYR A 34 21.67 -33.68 -4.95
C TYR A 34 23.10 -34.18 -4.68
N GLU A 35 23.64 -33.94 -3.49
CA GLU A 35 24.98 -34.38 -3.11
C GLU A 35 25.09 -35.90 -2.98
N GLU A 36 24.02 -36.58 -2.57
CA GLU A 36 23.98 -38.03 -2.37
C GLU A 36 23.70 -38.79 -3.68
N ASP A 37 22.73 -38.34 -4.49
CA ASP A 37 22.22 -39.11 -5.64
C ASP A 37 22.51 -38.46 -7.01
N GLU A 38 23.18 -37.31 -7.06
CA GLU A 38 23.41 -36.50 -8.27
C GLU A 38 22.13 -36.20 -9.08
N ASP A 39 20.99 -36.13 -8.39
CA ASP A 39 19.68 -36.01 -9.05
C ASP A 39 19.54 -34.67 -9.80
N GLN A 40 19.32 -34.76 -11.12
CA GLN A 40 19.22 -33.60 -11.99
C GLN A 40 18.02 -32.70 -11.67
N LEU A 41 16.91 -33.25 -11.15
CA LEU A 41 15.74 -32.46 -10.77
C LEU A 41 16.02 -31.65 -9.50
N ALA A 42 16.70 -32.25 -8.52
CA ALA A 42 17.16 -31.52 -7.33
C ALA A 42 18.07 -30.34 -7.72
N TYR A 43 19.03 -30.59 -8.61
CA TYR A 43 19.91 -29.54 -9.14
C TYR A 43 19.16 -28.42 -9.85
N LEU A 44 18.23 -28.78 -10.75
CA LEU A 44 17.43 -27.80 -11.50
C LEU A 44 16.56 -26.96 -10.57
N GLU A 45 15.97 -27.55 -9.54
CA GLU A 45 15.18 -26.81 -8.55
C GLU A 45 16.05 -25.91 -7.67
N ILE A 46 17.25 -26.35 -7.27
CA ILE A 46 18.23 -25.51 -6.57
C ILE A 46 18.60 -24.31 -7.43
N LYS A 47 18.92 -24.53 -8.72
CA LYS A 47 19.20 -23.43 -9.66
C LYS A 47 18.00 -22.50 -9.81
N ARG A 48 16.81 -23.05 -10.04
CA ARG A 48 15.57 -22.28 -10.18
C ARG A 48 15.38 -21.37 -8.97
N ARG A 49 15.53 -21.88 -7.74
CA ARG A 49 15.40 -21.08 -6.50
C ARG A 49 16.53 -20.06 -6.35
N LYS A 50 17.77 -20.40 -6.67
CA LYS A 50 18.92 -19.47 -6.60
C LYS A 50 18.78 -18.28 -7.56
N TYR A 51 18.20 -18.51 -8.74
CA TYR A 51 18.00 -17.48 -9.76
C TYR A 51 16.57 -16.92 -9.83
N ALA A 52 15.67 -17.41 -8.96
CA ALA A 52 14.29 -16.93 -8.87
C ALA A 52 14.28 -15.44 -8.53
N THR A 53 13.33 -14.71 -9.10
CA THR A 53 13.09 -13.33 -8.70
C THR A 53 12.52 -13.28 -7.28
N ILE A 54 12.65 -12.14 -6.61
CA ILE A 54 12.29 -12.04 -5.18
C ILE A 54 10.80 -12.31 -4.90
N ASP A 55 9.93 -12.16 -5.89
CA ASP A 55 8.49 -12.48 -5.84
C ASP A 55 8.15 -13.96 -6.05
N GLU A 56 9.15 -14.77 -6.37
CA GLU A 56 9.05 -16.22 -6.49
C GLU A 56 9.81 -16.96 -5.37
N GLN A 57 10.59 -16.23 -4.58
CA GLN A 57 11.33 -16.79 -3.45
C GLN A 57 10.48 -16.87 -2.18
N TYR A 58 10.70 -17.93 -1.41
CA TYR A 58 9.99 -18.22 -0.17
C TYR A 58 10.91 -18.11 1.04
N LEU A 59 10.34 -17.76 2.19
CA LEU A 59 11.01 -17.89 3.49
C LEU A 59 11.12 -19.35 3.88
N ASP A 60 12.31 -19.76 4.28
CA ASP A 60 12.65 -21.11 4.72
C ASP A 60 12.71 -21.25 6.25
N PHE A 61 12.53 -20.16 6.99
CA PHE A 61 12.65 -20.10 8.45
C PHE A 61 11.55 -19.26 9.12
N GLY A 62 11.49 -19.37 10.46
CA GLY A 62 10.67 -18.50 11.31
C GLY A 62 9.16 -18.75 11.21
N GLU A 63 8.39 -17.82 11.77
CA GLU A 63 6.92 -17.86 11.81
C GLU A 63 6.28 -17.78 10.41
N HIS A 64 6.97 -17.13 9.47
CA HIS A 64 6.49 -16.94 8.09
C HIS A 64 7.07 -17.97 7.12
N LYS A 65 7.58 -19.11 7.60
CA LYS A 65 8.10 -20.18 6.75
C LYS A 65 7.06 -20.63 5.71
N GLY A 66 7.49 -20.75 4.46
CA GLY A 66 6.64 -21.12 3.32
C GLY A 66 5.86 -19.97 2.71
N LYS A 67 5.94 -18.74 3.25
CA LYS A 67 5.39 -17.53 2.59
C LYS A 67 6.41 -16.92 1.64
N LYS A 68 5.94 -16.23 0.60
CA LYS A 68 6.84 -15.47 -0.28
C LYS A 68 7.45 -14.28 0.45
N TRP A 69 8.68 -13.91 0.10
CA TRP A 69 9.33 -12.72 0.68
C TRP A 69 8.48 -11.45 0.52
N ILE A 70 7.79 -11.33 -0.61
CA ILE A 70 6.93 -10.18 -0.92
C ILE A 70 5.59 -10.19 -0.17
N GLU A 71 5.19 -11.28 0.48
CA GLU A 71 3.94 -11.38 1.24
C GLU A 71 4.14 -11.00 2.72
N VAL A 72 5.38 -10.95 3.18
CA VAL A 72 5.71 -10.75 4.59
C VAL A 72 5.75 -9.28 4.96
N ASP A 73 5.11 -8.91 6.06
CA ASP A 73 5.00 -7.51 6.49
C ASP A 73 6.37 -6.84 6.68
N SER A 74 6.43 -5.54 6.35
CA SER A 74 7.67 -4.77 6.41
C SER A 74 8.29 -4.73 7.81
N SER A 75 7.48 -4.84 8.87
CA SER A 75 7.97 -4.93 10.25
C SER A 75 8.79 -6.19 10.48
N TYR A 76 8.32 -7.35 10.01
CA TYR A 76 9.03 -8.62 10.13
C TYR A 76 10.26 -8.66 9.22
N LEU A 77 10.16 -8.13 7.99
CA LEU A 77 11.31 -7.97 7.11
C LEU A 77 12.42 -7.13 7.77
N ASN A 78 12.07 -6.00 8.41
CA ASN A 78 13.02 -5.17 9.14
C ASN A 78 13.65 -5.92 10.33
N TRP A 79 12.86 -6.74 11.03
CA TRP A 79 13.39 -7.60 12.09
C TRP A 79 14.40 -8.62 11.53
N ILE A 80 14.11 -9.27 10.41
CA ILE A 80 15.05 -10.20 9.75
C ILE A 80 16.34 -9.47 9.41
N ALA A 81 16.28 -8.31 8.74
CA ALA A 81 17.48 -7.57 8.38
C ALA A 81 18.32 -7.14 9.58
N LYS A 82 17.71 -6.95 10.76
CA LYS A 82 18.41 -6.60 11.99
C LYS A 82 19.07 -7.80 12.66
N ASN A 83 18.45 -8.98 12.59
CA ASN A 83 18.84 -10.14 13.40
C ASN A 83 19.48 -11.29 12.61
N ILE A 84 19.35 -11.30 11.28
CA ILE A 84 19.79 -12.42 10.42
C ILE A 84 20.62 -11.85 9.26
N GLU A 85 21.95 -11.83 9.46
CA GLU A 85 22.92 -11.13 8.62
C GLU A 85 22.92 -11.61 7.16
N ASP A 86 22.92 -12.93 6.95
CA ASP A 86 22.98 -13.58 5.63
C ASP A 86 21.71 -13.37 4.79
N LYS A 87 20.62 -12.90 5.40
CA LYS A 87 19.35 -12.63 4.72
C LYS A 87 19.13 -11.15 4.41
N LYS A 88 20.05 -10.25 4.81
CA LYS A 88 19.91 -8.79 4.59
C LYS A 88 19.69 -8.41 3.13
N GLU A 89 20.41 -9.03 2.21
CA GLU A 89 20.30 -8.72 0.77
C GLU A 89 18.90 -9.09 0.24
N LEU A 90 18.36 -10.25 0.64
CA LEU A 90 17.02 -10.69 0.26
C LEU A 90 15.94 -9.75 0.83
N VAL A 91 16.09 -9.32 2.09
CA VAL A 91 15.20 -8.33 2.70
C VAL A 91 15.20 -7.03 1.90
N GLN A 92 16.38 -6.50 1.55
CA GLN A 92 16.49 -5.26 0.77
C GLN A 92 15.84 -5.40 -0.61
N LYS A 93 16.05 -6.53 -1.30
CA LYS A 93 15.39 -6.83 -2.58
C LYS A 93 13.86 -6.87 -2.41
N ALA A 94 13.35 -7.49 -1.34
CA ALA A 94 11.93 -7.62 -1.09
C ALA A 94 11.27 -6.25 -0.79
N ILE A 95 11.91 -5.43 0.05
CA ILE A 95 11.45 -4.07 0.36
C ILE A 95 11.45 -3.22 -0.91
N LYS A 96 12.54 -3.22 -1.68
CA LYS A 96 12.64 -2.47 -2.93
C LYS A 96 11.60 -2.93 -3.96
N TYR A 97 11.37 -4.25 -4.08
CA TYR A 97 10.33 -4.78 -4.95
C TYR A 97 8.95 -4.29 -4.54
N LYS A 98 8.63 -4.33 -3.23
CA LYS A 98 7.37 -3.78 -2.71
C LYS A 98 7.21 -2.32 -3.10
N GLU A 99 8.20 -1.48 -2.80
CA GLU A 99 8.19 -0.06 -3.13
C GLU A 99 8.00 0.20 -4.63
N ASN A 100 8.68 -0.57 -5.48
CA ASN A 100 8.56 -0.43 -6.93
C ASN A 100 7.20 -0.91 -7.45
N LYS A 101 6.70 -2.04 -6.95
CA LYS A 101 5.35 -2.54 -7.30
C LYS A 101 4.29 -1.53 -6.88
N TYR A 102 4.43 -0.89 -5.72
CA TYR A 102 3.56 0.20 -5.32
C TYR A 102 3.62 1.37 -6.31
N LYS A 103 4.80 1.73 -6.83
CA LYS A 103 4.93 2.81 -7.83
C LYS A 103 4.33 2.44 -9.20
N THR A 104 4.47 1.19 -9.64
CA THR A 104 4.03 0.75 -10.97
C THR A 104 2.56 0.36 -11.02
N THR A 105 1.92 0.07 -9.89
CA THR A 105 0.49 -0.20 -9.85
C THR A 105 -0.27 1.09 -10.14
N ASP A 106 -1.22 1.04 -11.09
CA ASP A 106 -2.09 2.17 -11.42
C ASP A 106 -2.73 2.69 -10.14
N ILE A 107 -2.68 4.02 -9.96
CA ILE A 107 -3.24 4.69 -8.79
C ILE A 107 -4.73 4.36 -8.58
N GLN A 108 -5.45 4.01 -9.64
CA GLN A 108 -6.83 3.56 -9.60
C GLN A 108 -7.02 2.18 -8.93
N GLU A 109 -5.98 1.35 -8.90
CA GLU A 109 -6.05 -0.01 -8.36
C GLU A 109 -5.43 -0.15 -6.98
N ARG A 110 -4.67 0.86 -6.53
CA ARG A 110 -4.01 0.80 -5.21
C ARG A 110 -5.04 0.73 -4.09
N LEU A 111 -4.83 -0.21 -3.18
CA LEU A 111 -5.68 -0.43 -2.00
C LEU A 111 -5.10 0.24 -0.74
N ILE A 112 -5.98 0.59 0.18
CA ILE A 112 -5.64 1.16 1.48
C ILE A 112 -5.37 0.01 2.45
N SER A 113 -4.23 0.02 3.12
CA SER A 113 -3.83 -1.04 4.06
C SER A 113 -4.14 -0.74 5.53
N PHE A 114 -4.87 0.33 5.83
CA PHE A 114 -5.08 0.79 7.21
C PHE A 114 -6.45 1.44 7.47
N GLY A 115 -6.82 1.49 8.76
CA GLY A 115 -7.96 2.25 9.26
C GLY A 115 -9.32 1.76 8.75
N LYS A 116 -10.33 2.64 8.84
CA LYS A 116 -11.73 2.37 8.46
C LYS A 116 -11.91 2.01 6.98
N PHE A 117 -10.99 2.44 6.12
CA PHE A 117 -11.06 2.24 4.67
C PHE A 117 -10.14 1.13 4.19
N LYS A 118 -9.69 0.23 5.08
CA LYS A 118 -8.86 -0.92 4.70
C LYS A 118 -9.51 -1.70 3.55
N ASP A 119 -8.68 -2.11 2.60
CA ASP A 119 -9.01 -2.86 1.38
C ASP A 119 -9.91 -2.11 0.38
N LYS A 120 -10.20 -0.82 0.62
CA LYS A 120 -10.82 0.07 -0.39
C LYS A 120 -9.76 0.68 -1.30
N LYS A 121 -10.17 1.03 -2.52
CA LYS A 121 -9.29 1.72 -3.47
C LYS A 121 -9.06 3.16 -3.01
N TRP A 122 -7.82 3.64 -3.16
CA TRP A 122 -7.50 5.02 -2.83
C TRP A 122 -8.33 6.03 -3.63
N ILE A 123 -8.59 5.74 -4.90
CA ILE A 123 -9.39 6.62 -5.78
C ILE A 123 -10.85 6.76 -5.32
N GLU A 124 -11.36 5.85 -4.51
CA GLU A 124 -12.73 5.91 -3.97
C GLU A 124 -12.85 6.87 -2.77
N LEU A 125 -11.73 7.28 -2.17
CA LEU A 125 -11.74 8.18 -1.01
C LEU A 125 -12.24 9.58 -1.39
N LYS A 126 -13.11 10.16 -0.56
CA LYS A 126 -13.54 11.55 -0.72
C LYS A 126 -12.36 12.52 -0.57
N ASP A 127 -12.39 13.61 -1.32
CA ASP A 127 -11.34 14.65 -1.30
C ASP A 127 -11.13 15.24 0.10
N SER A 128 -12.19 15.40 0.89
CA SER A 128 -12.10 15.86 2.28
C SER A 128 -11.28 14.91 3.16
N TYR A 129 -11.41 13.60 2.95
CA TYR A 129 -10.64 12.60 3.69
C TYR A 129 -9.18 12.54 3.22
N LEU A 130 -8.92 12.68 1.91
CA LEU A 130 -7.56 12.80 1.37
C LEU A 130 -6.84 14.02 1.95
N LYS A 131 -7.53 15.17 2.05
CA LYS A 131 -6.99 16.38 2.67
C LYS A 131 -6.70 16.21 4.15
N TRP A 132 -7.62 15.58 4.88
CA TRP A 132 -7.37 15.25 6.28
C TRP A 132 -6.12 14.38 6.45
N LEU A 133 -5.94 13.35 5.61
CA LEU A 133 -4.71 12.53 5.64
C LEU A 133 -3.44 13.36 5.37
N MET A 134 -3.50 14.35 4.48
CA MET A 134 -2.35 15.23 4.20
C MET A 134 -2.04 16.21 5.35
N LEU A 135 -3.03 16.56 6.17
CA LEU A 135 -2.85 17.44 7.33
C LEU A 135 -2.38 16.68 8.56
N GLU A 136 -2.92 15.48 8.77
CA GLU A 136 -2.68 14.69 9.99
C GLU A 136 -1.32 13.98 9.99
N TYR A 137 -0.81 13.59 8.81
CA TYR A 137 0.38 12.74 8.71
C TYR A 137 1.62 13.50 8.22
N PRO A 138 2.82 13.16 8.74
CA PRO A 138 4.08 13.73 8.27
C PRO A 138 4.29 13.61 6.76
N LEU A 139 4.96 14.60 6.16
CA LEU A 139 5.18 14.72 4.71
C LEU A 139 5.91 13.51 4.11
N ASP A 140 6.78 12.86 4.88
CA ASP A 140 7.56 11.69 4.47
C ASP A 140 6.79 10.37 4.62
N SER A 141 5.65 10.38 5.32
CA SER A 141 4.84 9.18 5.53
C SER A 141 4.22 8.65 4.23
N ALA A 142 4.07 7.32 4.15
CA ALA A 142 3.39 6.68 3.04
C ALA A 142 1.94 7.17 2.87
N LYS A 143 1.26 7.48 3.99
CA LYS A 143 -0.13 7.95 4.01
C LYS A 143 -0.27 9.33 3.37
N TYR A 144 0.60 10.28 3.75
CA TYR A 144 0.65 11.60 3.14
C TYR A 144 0.93 11.52 1.64
N LYS A 145 1.99 10.80 1.27
CA LYS A 145 2.42 10.66 -0.14
C LYS A 145 1.31 10.09 -1.02
N MET A 146 0.66 9.01 -0.57
CA MET A 146 -0.45 8.39 -1.30
C MET A 146 -1.67 9.30 -1.38
N ALA A 147 -2.05 9.96 -0.27
CA ALA A 147 -3.19 10.88 -0.28
C ALA A 147 -2.97 12.05 -1.25
N LYS A 148 -1.76 12.61 -1.26
CA LYS A 148 -1.35 13.69 -2.17
C LYS A 148 -1.39 13.24 -3.64
N GLU A 149 -0.76 12.10 -3.95
CA GLU A 149 -0.71 11.56 -5.31
C GLU A 149 -2.13 11.32 -5.87
N VAL A 150 -3.02 10.74 -5.05
CA VAL A 150 -4.41 10.45 -5.44
C VAL A 150 -5.20 11.75 -5.63
N TYR A 151 -5.03 12.72 -4.74
CA TYR A 151 -5.70 14.02 -4.84
C TYR A 151 -5.26 14.77 -6.11
N GLU A 152 -3.97 14.81 -6.41
CA GLU A 152 -3.44 15.43 -7.63
C GLU A 152 -3.92 14.69 -8.88
N TYR A 153 -3.94 13.36 -8.87
CA TYR A 153 -4.49 12.56 -9.95
C TYR A 153 -5.97 12.89 -10.22
N LYS A 154 -6.81 12.95 -9.18
CA LYS A 154 -8.22 13.33 -9.30
C LYS A 154 -8.37 14.72 -9.90
N LYS A 155 -7.62 15.70 -9.37
CA LYS A 155 -7.65 17.08 -9.85
C LYS A 155 -7.32 17.20 -11.34
N ASN A 156 -6.37 16.41 -11.83
CA ASN A 156 -5.88 16.50 -13.20
C ASN A 156 -6.71 15.67 -14.20
N ASN A 157 -7.32 14.56 -13.76
CA ASN A 157 -7.96 13.58 -14.65
C ASN A 157 -9.49 13.54 -14.54
N LEU A 158 -10.04 13.87 -13.39
CA LEU A 158 -11.49 14.01 -13.21
C LEU A 158 -11.83 15.48 -13.44
N LYS A 159 -12.01 15.86 -14.72
CA LYS A 159 -12.45 17.21 -15.17
C LYS A 159 -13.79 17.68 -14.57
N THR A 160 -14.38 16.91 -13.67
CA THR A 160 -15.63 17.16 -12.97
C THR A 160 -15.37 17.21 -11.48
N TYR A 161 -14.68 18.25 -11.01
CA TYR A 161 -14.83 18.66 -9.61
C TYR A 161 -15.06 20.17 -9.59
N ASN A 162 -16.34 20.54 -9.64
CA ASN A 162 -16.81 21.85 -9.23
C ASN A 162 -16.60 21.94 -7.70
N PHE A 163 -15.36 22.19 -7.31
CA PHE A 163 -14.95 22.43 -5.93
C PHE A 163 -15.78 23.52 -5.25
N ASP A 164 -16.37 24.40 -6.06
CA ASP A 164 -17.25 25.46 -5.60
C ASP A 164 -18.57 24.92 -5.04
N ILE A 165 -19.15 23.83 -5.54
CA ILE A 165 -20.51 23.42 -5.13
C ILE A 165 -20.55 22.78 -3.73
N GLU A 166 -19.56 21.97 -3.34
CA GLU A 166 -19.62 21.22 -2.08
C GLU A 166 -19.26 22.06 -0.84
N ILE A 167 -18.41 23.09 -0.96
CA ILE A 167 -18.09 23.98 0.18
C ILE A 167 -19.32 24.75 0.63
N PHE A 168 -20.19 25.14 -0.31
CA PHE A 168 -21.36 25.96 0.00
C PHE A 168 -22.47 25.19 0.71
N ASP A 169 -22.51 23.87 0.58
CA ASP A 169 -23.54 23.03 1.20
C ASP A 169 -23.11 22.45 2.55
N GLU A 170 -21.83 22.56 2.95
CA GLU A 170 -21.42 22.21 4.31
C GLU A 170 -22.02 23.15 5.34
N LYS A 171 -22.70 22.56 6.34
CA LYS A 171 -23.23 23.28 7.50
C LYS A 171 -22.15 23.35 8.58
N ARG A 172 -21.54 24.52 8.76
CA ARG A 172 -20.58 24.81 9.83
C ARG A 172 -20.80 26.21 10.39
N GLY A 173 -20.55 26.37 11.67
CA GLY A 173 -20.54 27.67 12.32
C GLY A 173 -20.45 27.54 13.83
N PHE A 174 -20.04 28.62 14.47
CA PHE A 174 -19.90 28.73 15.92
C PHE A 174 -20.94 29.71 16.46
N GLY A 175 -21.35 29.51 17.72
CA GLY A 175 -22.36 30.36 18.36
C GLY A 175 -23.66 30.44 17.54
N GLN A 176 -24.07 31.67 17.21
CA GLN A 176 -25.32 31.96 16.48
C GLN A 176 -25.34 31.46 15.02
N TYR A 177 -24.20 31.04 14.47
CA TYR A 177 -24.08 30.57 13.09
C TYR A 177 -24.01 29.04 12.98
N LYS A 178 -24.16 28.32 14.10
CA LYS A 178 -24.13 26.86 14.11
C LYS A 178 -25.20 26.28 13.17
N ASN A 179 -24.80 25.29 12.38
CA ASN A 179 -25.63 24.60 11.38
C ASN A 179 -26.11 25.44 10.19
N LYS A 180 -25.61 26.67 10.00
CA LYS A 180 -25.86 27.43 8.78
C LYS A 180 -24.91 27.01 7.67
N LYS A 181 -25.35 27.12 6.42
CA LYS A 181 -24.47 26.95 5.27
C LYS A 181 -23.52 28.13 5.18
N TRP A 182 -22.32 27.92 4.67
CA TRP A 182 -21.32 28.98 4.50
C TRP A 182 -21.83 30.18 3.69
N MET A 183 -22.63 29.95 2.65
CA MET A 183 -23.22 31.03 1.83
C MET A 183 -24.24 31.90 2.58
N GLU A 184 -24.88 31.34 3.61
CA GLU A 184 -25.89 32.02 4.43
C GLU A 184 -25.26 32.90 5.52
N LEU A 185 -23.94 32.80 5.72
CA LEU A 185 -23.23 33.59 6.72
C LEU A 185 -23.10 35.05 6.28
N GLU A 186 -23.24 35.97 7.22
CA GLU A 186 -23.05 37.41 6.97
C GLU A 186 -21.60 37.71 6.59
N GLU A 187 -21.40 38.68 5.69
CA GLU A 187 -20.04 39.07 5.25
C GLU A 187 -19.15 39.54 6.39
N SER A 188 -19.72 40.25 7.37
CA SER A 188 -19.02 40.70 8.58
C SER A 188 -18.42 39.52 9.35
N TYR A 189 -19.19 38.45 9.53
CA TYR A 189 -18.74 37.24 10.22
C TYR A 189 -17.69 36.47 9.42
N LEU A 190 -17.86 36.37 8.09
CA LEU A 190 -16.86 35.75 7.22
C LEU A 190 -15.53 36.52 7.26
N LYS A 191 -15.57 37.86 7.25
CA LYS A 191 -14.37 38.71 7.38
C LYS A 191 -13.69 38.50 8.72
N TRP A 192 -14.47 38.39 9.80
CA TRP A 192 -13.95 38.07 11.14
C TRP A 192 -13.25 36.70 11.17
N ILE A 193 -13.83 35.66 10.54
CA ILE A 193 -13.16 34.35 10.44
C ILE A 193 -11.81 34.49 9.73
N VAL A 194 -11.75 35.25 8.63
CA VAL A 194 -10.51 35.46 7.87
C VAL A 194 -9.45 36.25 8.68
N SER A 195 -9.85 37.14 9.60
CA SER A 195 -8.93 37.90 10.43
C SER A 195 -8.43 37.14 11.66
N GLU A 196 -9.27 36.32 12.28
CA GLU A 196 -8.94 35.61 13.52
C GLU A 196 -8.28 34.25 13.29
N PHE A 197 -8.63 33.56 12.20
CA PHE A 197 -8.14 32.21 11.95
C PHE A 197 -6.89 32.25 11.08
N GLY A 198 -5.88 31.45 11.44
CA GLY A 198 -4.67 31.31 10.62
C GLY A 198 -4.99 30.72 9.24
N SER A 199 -4.18 31.05 8.23
CA SER A 199 -4.40 30.64 6.83
C SER A 199 -4.41 29.12 6.60
N GLU A 200 -3.86 28.36 7.55
CA GLU A 200 -3.84 26.90 7.55
C GLU A 200 -5.14 26.28 8.09
N GLN A 201 -5.99 27.06 8.76
CA GLN A 201 -7.25 26.58 9.33
C GLN A 201 -8.34 26.49 8.26
N ILE A 202 -9.17 25.45 8.32
CA ILE A 202 -10.17 25.16 7.28
C ILE A 202 -11.26 26.25 7.24
N GLU A 203 -11.58 26.84 8.38
CA GLU A 203 -12.51 27.95 8.52
C GLU A 203 -12.04 29.18 7.72
N TYR A 204 -10.75 29.52 7.79
CA TYR A 204 -10.16 30.60 7.00
C TYR A 204 -10.35 30.36 5.51
N VAL A 205 -10.00 29.16 5.05
CA VAL A 205 -10.05 28.78 3.62
C VAL A 205 -11.49 28.88 3.10
N TYR A 206 -12.47 28.43 3.89
CA TYR A 206 -13.87 28.47 3.50
C TYR A 206 -14.44 29.89 3.52
N ALA A 207 -14.18 30.65 4.59
CA ALA A 207 -14.65 32.03 4.70
C ALA A 207 -14.14 32.92 3.55
N LYS A 208 -12.85 32.79 3.22
CA LYS A 208 -12.23 33.55 2.13
C LYS A 208 -12.87 33.24 0.77
N LYS A 209 -13.11 31.97 0.46
CA LYS A 209 -13.77 31.56 -0.79
C LYS A 209 -15.20 32.07 -0.91
N VAL A 210 -15.97 32.01 0.17
CA VAL A 210 -17.35 32.52 0.19
C VAL A 210 -17.37 34.03 -0.07
N LEU A 211 -16.45 34.77 0.55
CA LEU A 211 -16.30 36.22 0.30
C LEU A 211 -15.93 36.51 -1.16
N GLU A 212 -14.97 35.78 -1.74
CA GLU A 212 -14.61 35.90 -3.16
C GLU A 212 -15.81 35.65 -4.09
N CYS A 213 -16.68 34.70 -3.74
CA CYS A 213 -17.90 34.41 -4.51
C CYS A 213 -18.99 35.46 -4.33
N LYS A 214 -19.13 36.07 -3.14
CA LYS A 214 -20.10 37.15 -2.90
C LYS A 214 -19.72 38.43 -3.64
N ILE A 215 -18.43 38.75 -3.74
CA ILE A 215 -17.94 39.93 -4.49
C ILE A 215 -18.21 39.83 -6.00
N ARG A 216 -18.29 38.62 -6.54
CA ARG A 216 -18.50 38.36 -7.97
C ARG A 216 -19.98 38.39 -8.42
N LYS A 217 -20.92 38.49 -7.48
CA LYS A 217 -22.36 38.62 -7.77
C LYS A 217 -22.77 40.09 -7.79
#